data_AF-A0A840EST8-F1
#
_entry.id   AF-A0A840EST8-F1
#
_cell.length_a   1.000
_cell.length_b   1.000
_cell.length_c   1.000
_cell.angle_alpha   90.00
_cell.angle_beta   90.00
_cell.angle_gamma   90.00
#
_symmetry.space_group_name_H-M   'P 1'
#
loop_
_entity.id
_entity.type
_entity.pdbx_description
1 polymer ?
#
loop_
_entity_poly.entity_id
_entity_poly.type
_entity_poly.pdbx_seq_one_letter_code
_entity_poly.pdbx_strand_id
1 'polypeptide(L)'
;MDILENIMKVLAVGLILGAGLPALFAVGMRAEATGAGEIVGKPANPFLKYLGFVLIGLTAVIIVVGILWVMRQTLNYYFDWKIFPDFAY
;
A
#
# COMPACT_ATOMS: atom_id res chain seq x y z
N MET A 1 -10.80 10.24 31.57
CA MET A 1 -10.45 10.84 30.25
C MET A 1 -9.68 9.87 29.36
N ASP A 2 -9.35 8.68 29.86
CA ASP A 2 -8.41 7.73 29.23
C ASP A 2 -9.04 6.91 28.10
N ILE A 3 -10.35 6.63 28.17
CA ILE A 3 -11.06 5.86 27.13
C ILE A 3 -11.06 6.60 25.79
N LEU A 4 -11.33 7.91 25.82
CA LEU A 4 -11.35 8.74 24.62
C LEU A 4 -9.95 8.80 23.98
N GLU A 5 -8.92 8.98 24.79
CA GLU A 5 -7.53 8.99 24.33
C GLU A 5 -7.14 7.65 23.69
N ASN A 6 -7.49 6.54 24.31
CA ASN A 6 -7.19 5.21 23.80
C ASN A 6 -7.94 4.90 22.49
N ILE A 7 -9.22 5.27 22.40
CA ILE A 7 -10.00 5.13 21.16
C ILE A 7 -9.37 5.94 20.03
N MET A 8 -8.98 7.19 20.29
CA MET A 8 -8.36 8.04 19.27
C MET A 8 -7.01 7.49 18.79
N LYS A 9 -6.22 6.89 19.69
CA LYS A 9 -4.97 6.20 19.32
C LYS A 9 -5.22 5.01 18.40
N VAL A 10 -6.16 4.13 18.74
CA VAL A 10 -6.51 2.98 17.90
C VAL A 10 -7.08 3.42 16.56
N LEU A 11 -7.95 4.43 16.54
CA LEU A 11 -8.49 5.00 15.31
C LEU A 11 -7.38 5.56 14.42
N ALA A 12 -6.44 6.33 14.99
CA ALA A 12 -5.33 6.90 14.23
C ALA A 12 -4.45 5.80 13.63
N VAL A 13 -4.09 4.77 14.41
CA VAL A 13 -3.29 3.64 13.92
C VAL A 13 -4.07 2.85 12.85
N GLY A 14 -5.36 2.56 13.07
CA GLY A 14 -6.20 1.86 12.10
C GLY A 14 -6.39 2.66 10.81
N LEU A 15 -6.52 3.98 10.89
CA LEU A 15 -6.62 4.84 9.72
C LEU A 15 -5.30 4.89 8.94
N ILE A 16 -4.16 5.05 9.63
CA ILE A 16 -2.84 5.10 8.98
C ILE A 16 -2.50 3.75 8.36
N LEU A 17 -2.68 2.64 9.09
CA LEU A 17 -2.32 1.32 8.59
C LEU A 17 -3.34 0.75 7.60
N GLY A 18 -4.63 1.02 7.79
CA GLY A 18 -5.70 0.55 6.91
C GLY A 18 -5.88 1.42 5.68
N ALA A 19 -6.10 2.73 5.87
CA ALA A 19 -6.36 3.66 4.77
C ALA A 19 -5.09 4.28 4.17
N GLY A 20 -3.92 4.14 4.81
CA GLY A 20 -2.66 4.64 4.27
C GLY A 20 -2.28 3.99 2.93
N LEU A 21 -2.58 2.70 2.75
CA LEU A 21 -2.29 2.00 1.50
C LEU A 21 -3.18 2.48 0.33
N PRO A 22 -4.52 2.59 0.48
CA PRO A 22 -5.36 3.30 -0.48
C PRO A 22 -4.92 4.74 -0.76
N ALA A 23 -4.45 5.47 0.26
CA ALA A 23 -3.98 6.84 0.10
C ALA A 23 -2.70 6.91 -0.77
N LEU A 24 -1.73 6.01 -0.55
CA LEU A 24 -0.53 5.91 -1.39
C LEU A 24 -0.88 5.63 -2.86
N PHE A 25 -1.81 4.71 -3.10
CA PHE A 25 -2.30 4.43 -4.44
C PHE A 25 -2.93 5.66 -5.10
N ALA A 26 -3.80 6.38 -4.38
CA ALA A 26 -4.44 7.59 -4.88
C ALA A 26 -3.43 8.70 -5.22
N VAL A 27 -2.38 8.87 -4.39
CA VAL A 27 -1.28 9.80 -4.67
C VAL A 27 -0.51 9.37 -5.93
N GLY A 28 -0.25 8.06 -6.08
CA GLY A 28 0.38 7.50 -7.28
C GLY A 28 -0.42 7.80 -8.55
N MET A 29 -1.73 7.55 -8.53
CA MET A 29 -2.61 7.88 -9.67
C MET A 29 -2.61 9.38 -9.98
N ARG A 30 -2.64 10.24 -8.95
CA ARG A 30 -2.59 11.69 -9.14
C ARG A 30 -1.27 12.15 -9.77
N ALA A 31 -0.15 11.56 -9.33
CA ALA A 31 1.17 11.86 -9.88
C ALA A 31 1.30 11.39 -11.33
N GLU A 32 0.78 10.20 -11.64
CA GLU A 32 0.78 9.62 -12.99
C GLU A 32 -0.04 10.49 -13.96
N ALA A 33 -1.29 10.82 -13.63
CA ALA A 33 -2.16 11.68 -14.44
C ALA A 33 -1.57 13.08 -14.65
N THR A 34 -0.90 13.64 -13.62
CA THR A 34 -0.20 14.92 -13.75
C THR A 34 1.00 14.79 -14.70
N GLY A 35 1.76 13.71 -14.60
CA GLY A 35 2.93 13.45 -15.44
C GLY A 35 2.59 13.12 -16.89
N ALA A 36 1.44 12.48 -17.12
CA ALA A 36 0.91 12.18 -18.45
C ALA A 36 0.39 13.42 -19.20
N GLY A 37 0.22 14.55 -18.51
CA GLY A 37 -0.32 15.78 -19.10
C GLY A 37 -1.83 15.72 -19.33
N GLU A 38 -2.54 14.79 -18.67
CA GLU A 38 -4.00 14.64 -18.76
C GLU A 38 -4.74 15.77 -18.02
N ILE A 39 -4.03 16.49 -17.14
CA ILE A 39 -4.57 17.63 -16.41
C ILE A 39 -4.47 18.89 -17.27
N VAL A 40 -5.63 19.43 -17.66
CA VAL A 40 -5.75 20.69 -18.41
C VAL A 40 -4.91 21.80 -17.76
N GLY A 41 -4.04 22.43 -18.54
CA GLY A 41 -3.18 23.54 -18.10
C GLY A 41 -1.87 23.14 -17.43
N LYS A 42 -1.52 21.84 -17.37
CA LYS A 42 -0.20 21.38 -16.93
C LYS A 42 0.57 20.70 -18.06
N PRO A 43 1.85 21.05 -18.29
CA PRO A 43 2.67 20.35 -19.27
C PRO A 43 2.97 18.92 -18.78
N ALA A 44 3.07 17.99 -19.72
CA ALA A 44 3.49 16.62 -19.42
C ALA A 44 4.86 16.61 -18.76
N ASN A 45 5.01 15.82 -17.69
CA ASN A 45 6.25 15.67 -16.95
C ASN A 45 6.57 14.17 -16.79
N PRO A 46 7.52 13.65 -17.58
CA PRO A 46 7.92 12.24 -17.53
C PRO A 46 8.39 11.77 -16.15
N PHE A 47 8.99 12.66 -15.36
CA PHE A 47 9.45 12.34 -14.01
C PHE A 47 8.27 12.07 -13.06
N LEU A 48 7.23 12.91 -13.10
CA LEU A 48 6.02 12.71 -12.31
C LEU A 48 5.26 11.45 -12.75
N LYS A 49 5.28 11.15 -14.06
CA LYS A 49 4.67 9.93 -14.60
C LYS A 49 5.35 8.69 -14.02
N TYR A 50 6.67 8.63 -14.09
CA TYR A 50 7.43 7.50 -13.55
C TYR A 50 7.25 7.36 -12.03
N LEU A 51 7.27 8.49 -11.29
CA LEU A 51 7.00 8.48 -9.86
C LEU A 51 5.60 7.92 -9.54
N GLY A 52 4.58 8.28 -10.32
CA GLY A 52 3.23 7.74 -10.20
C GLY A 52 3.20 6.22 -10.38
N PHE A 53 3.81 5.70 -11.44
CA PHE A 53 3.93 4.25 -11.65
C PHE A 53 4.69 3.54 -10.53
N VAL A 54 5.76 4.14 -10.00
CA VAL A 54 6.51 3.57 -8.87
C VAL A 54 5.63 3.47 -7.62
N LEU A 55 4.86 4.51 -7.29
CA LEU A 55 3.96 4.50 -6.13
C LEU A 55 2.83 3.47 -6.27
N ILE A 56 2.24 3.38 -7.47
CA ILE A 56 1.21 2.39 -7.80
C ILE A 56 1.79 0.98 -7.69
N GLY A 57 2.95 0.73 -8.32
CA GLY A 57 3.63 -0.56 -8.30
C GLY A 57 4.05 -0.98 -6.89
N LEU A 58 4.61 -0.05 -6.12
CA LEU A 58 4.95 -0.28 -4.70
C LEU A 58 3.71 -0.67 -3.90
N THR A 59 2.59 0.01 -4.11
CA THR A 59 1.32 -0.33 -3.45
C THR A 59 0.88 -1.76 -3.79
N ALA A 60 0.94 -2.14 -5.08
CA ALA A 60 0.62 -3.50 -5.49
C ALA A 60 1.54 -4.56 -4.84
N VAL A 61 2.85 -4.29 -4.77
CA VAL A 61 3.81 -5.17 -4.08
C VAL A 61 3.46 -5.34 -2.60
N ILE A 62 3.15 -4.24 -1.90
CA ILE A 62 2.76 -4.30 -0.49
C ILE A 62 1.48 -5.13 -0.29
N ILE A 63 0.48 -4.99 -1.18
CA ILE A 63 -0.74 -5.80 -1.13
C ILE A 63 -0.41 -7.27 -1.30
N VAL A 64 0.38 -7.64 -2.30
CA VAL A 64 0.76 -9.05 -2.56
C VAL A 64 1.51 -9.63 -1.37
N VAL A 65 2.51 -8.92 -0.85
CA VAL A 65 3.27 -9.35 0.34
C VAL A 65 2.36 -9.49 1.55
N GLY A 66 1.43 -8.55 1.76
CA GLY A 66 0.45 -8.61 2.84
C GLY A 66 -0.48 -9.83 2.74
N ILE A 67 -0.99 -10.12 1.55
CA ILE A 67 -1.81 -11.31 1.30
C ILE A 67 -1.01 -12.59 1.57
N LEU A 68 0.20 -12.70 1.01
CA LEU A 68 1.08 -13.85 1.25
C LEU A 68 1.39 -14.02 2.74
N TRP A 69 1.61 -12.92 3.46
CA TRP A 69 1.87 -12.94 4.90
C TRP A 69 0.67 -13.45 5.71
N VAL A 70 -0.54 -13.01 5.37
CA VAL A 70 -1.77 -13.49 6.02
C VAL A 70 -2.01 -14.97 5.70
N MET A 71 -1.74 -15.39 4.48
CA MET A 71 -1.97 -16.76 4.01
C MET A 71 -0.82 -17.73 4.28
N ARG A 72 0.28 -17.29 4.91
CA ARG A 72 1.52 -18.06 5.03
C ARG A 72 1.32 -19.48 5.58
N GLN A 73 0.48 -19.65 6.60
CA GLN A 73 0.22 -20.98 7.19
C GLN A 73 -0.58 -21.88 6.24
N THR A 74 -1.57 -21.32 5.53
CA THR A 74 -2.33 -22.04 4.49
C THR A 74 -1.42 -22.46 3.33
N LEU A 75 -0.52 -21.58 2.87
CA LEU A 75 0.44 -21.93 1.83
C LEU A 75 1.37 -23.06 2.25
N ASN A 76 1.88 -23.01 3.48
CA ASN A 76 2.74 -24.06 4.01
C ASN A 76 1.98 -25.40 4.15
N TYR A 77 0.74 -25.37 4.65
CA TYR A 77 -0.04 -26.58 4.90
C TYR A 77 -0.48 -27.31 3.61
N TYR A 78 -0.91 -26.57 2.58
CA TYR A 78 -1.46 -27.17 1.36
C TYR A 78 -0.45 -27.31 0.22
N PHE A 79 0.58 -26.45 0.19
CA PHE A 79 1.51 -26.35 -0.94
C PHE A 79 2.98 -26.57 -0.52
N ASP A 80 3.26 -26.83 0.77
CA ASP A 80 4.63 -26.93 1.32
C ASP A 80 5.51 -25.70 1.00
N TRP A 81 4.88 -24.53 0.79
CA TRP A 81 5.59 -23.34 0.34
C TRP A 81 5.99 -22.43 1.50
N LYS A 82 7.29 -22.37 1.78
CA LYS A 82 7.92 -21.42 2.71
C LYS A 82 8.52 -20.20 1.99
N ILE A 83 7.76 -19.11 1.93
CA ILE A 83 8.13 -17.82 1.33
C ILE A 83 8.83 -16.91 2.35
N PHE A 84 8.44 -16.98 3.62
CA PHE A 84 8.96 -16.14 4.70
C PHE A 84 10.03 -16.88 5.53
N PRO A 85 10.77 -16.18 6.40
CA PRO A 85 11.70 -16.84 7.32
C PRO A 85 11.03 -17.86 8.23
N ASP A 86 11.76 -18.88 8.69
CA ASP A 86 11.20 -20.01 9.45
C ASP A 86 10.47 -19.60 10.74
N PHE A 87 10.87 -18.51 11.39
CA PHE A 87 10.19 -18.00 12.60
C PHE A 87 8.77 -17.46 12.35
N ALA A 88 8.39 -17.27 11.08
CA ALA A 88 7.09 -16.71 10.73
C ALA A 88 5.96 -17.75 10.70
N TYR A 89 6.26 -19.06 10.72
CA TYR A 89 5.27 -20.12 10.48
C TYR A 89 4.65 -20.70 11.75
#